data_AF-A0A4Q4CGT7-F1
#
_entry.id   AF-A0A4Q4CGT7-F1
#
_cell.length_a   1.000
_cell.length_b   1.000
_cell.length_c   1.000
_cell.angle_alpha   90.00
_cell.angle_beta   90.00
_cell.angle_gamma   90.00
#
_symmetry.space_group_name_H-M   'P 1'
#
loop_
_entity.id
_entity.type
_entity.pdbx_description
1 polymer ?
#
loop_
_entity_poly.entity_id
_entity_poly.type
_entity_poly.pdbx_seq_one_letter_code
_entity_poly.pdbx_strand_id
1 'polypeptide(L)'
;MSVVLPFLALLVAGAFAAYHRLRLAVWTALTATLLVGCWLLGASHAATIAAAVLVGIVALPLLVPAIRKPLITAPALKYLRKALPPLSQTERIALETGSVGFEGDLFTGDPDWNKLLAYPKPQLTAEEQAFLDGPVETLCRMVNDWEITHVHADLPPELWEYIKQNKFFGMIIPKEYGGLGFSALAHHKVIQKLASISSVVSSTVGVPNSLGPGELLNHYGTQEQKDYYLPRLASGQEVPCFGLTGPFAGSDATSIPDYGIVCKGEWNGAHVLGVRLTFDKRYITLAPVATLIGLAFRMYDPEGLIGDTRDIGITLALLPRETPGVDIGRRHFPLNSPFQNGPIHGRDVFIPLSQLIGGVDKAGLGWNMLNECLAIGRSITLPSTASGGAKAGAVVTGAYARIRKQFGLSV
;
A
#
# COMPACT_ATOMS: atom_id res chain seq x y z
N MET A 1 54.95 36.97 19.48
CA MET A 1 54.20 35.79 18.99
C MET A 1 52.78 36.21 18.65
N SER A 2 52.25 35.89 17.46
CA SER A 2 50.90 36.33 17.07
C SER A 2 49.81 35.66 17.91
N VAL A 3 48.92 36.47 18.49
CA VAL A 3 47.78 36.00 19.31
C VAL A 3 46.55 35.71 18.44
N VAL A 4 46.43 36.37 17.29
CA VAL A 4 45.24 36.32 16.41
C VAL A 4 45.25 35.10 15.49
N LEU A 5 46.44 34.65 15.08
CA LEU A 5 46.62 33.60 14.08
C LEU A 5 45.89 32.27 14.41
N PRO A 6 45.90 31.75 15.66
CA PRO A 6 45.18 30.51 16.00
C PRO A 6 43.65 30.63 15.86
N PHE A 7 43.07 31.80 16.15
CA PHE A 7 41.63 32.03 16.01
C PHE A 7 41.21 32.23 14.55
N LEU A 8 42.06 32.86 13.73
CA LEU A 8 41.85 32.91 12.29
C LEU A 8 41.92 31.52 11.67
N ALA A 9 42.86 30.68 12.09
CA ALA A 9 42.95 29.29 11.65
C ALA A 9 41.66 28.50 11.98
N LEU A 10 41.11 28.68 13.20
CA LEU A 10 39.82 28.11 13.59
C LEU A 10 38.67 28.59 12.70
N LEU A 11 38.57 29.89 12.45
CA LEU A 11 37.50 30.48 11.63
C LEU A 11 37.60 30.04 10.16
N VAL A 12 38.81 30.02 9.59
CA VAL A 12 39.05 29.58 8.20
C VAL A 12 38.74 28.09 8.05
N ALA A 13 39.20 27.24 8.97
CA ALA A 13 38.84 25.82 8.98
C ALA A 13 37.33 25.62 9.13
N GLY A 14 36.68 26.39 10.00
CA GLY A 14 35.23 26.39 10.19
C GLY A 14 34.48 26.77 8.92
N ALA A 15 34.84 27.90 8.30
CA ALA A 15 34.21 28.39 7.07
C ALA A 15 34.42 27.42 5.90
N PHE A 16 35.63 26.88 5.74
CA PHE A 16 35.95 25.89 4.72
C PHE A 16 35.15 24.59 4.93
N ALA A 17 35.13 24.07 6.15
CA ALA A 17 34.37 22.87 6.48
C ALA A 17 32.86 23.06 6.29
N ALA A 18 32.33 24.24 6.64
CA ALA A 18 30.93 24.58 6.41
C ALA A 18 30.60 24.69 4.92
N TYR A 19 31.45 25.38 4.13
CA TYR A 19 31.26 25.53 2.68
C TYR A 19 31.27 24.18 1.95
N HIS A 20 32.17 23.28 2.33
CA HIS A 20 32.28 21.94 1.75
C HIS A 20 31.44 20.87 2.46
N ARG A 21 30.63 21.24 3.46
CA ARG A 21 29.77 20.32 4.25
C ARG A 21 30.55 19.12 4.82
N LEU A 22 31.76 19.38 5.31
CA LEU A 22 32.64 18.34 5.86
C LEU A 22 32.08 17.80 7.18
N ARG A 23 32.34 16.51 7.44
CA ARG A 23 31.96 15.86 8.71
C ARG A 23 32.64 16.56 9.89
N LEU A 24 31.97 16.61 11.04
CA LEU A 24 32.52 17.21 12.26
C LEU A 24 33.92 16.67 12.61
N ALA A 25 34.16 15.37 12.43
CA ALA A 25 35.46 14.75 12.68
C ALA A 25 36.56 15.31 11.76
N VAL A 26 36.22 15.61 10.49
CA VAL A 26 37.13 16.20 9.51
C VAL A 26 37.41 17.66 9.87
N TRP A 27 36.39 18.43 10.28
CA TRP A 27 36.60 19.78 10.81
C TRP A 27 37.52 19.78 12.03
N THR A 28 37.31 18.88 13.00
CA THR A 28 38.14 18.77 14.20
C THR A 28 39.58 18.43 13.84
N ALA A 29 39.80 17.47 12.95
CA ALA A 29 41.14 17.10 12.49
C ALA A 29 41.84 18.23 11.72
N LEU A 30 41.13 18.89 10.80
CA LEU A 30 41.62 20.03 10.02
C LEU A 30 42.04 21.17 10.96
N THR A 31 41.17 21.52 11.90
CA THR A 31 41.40 22.61 12.85
C THR A 31 42.56 22.30 13.79
N ALA A 32 42.62 21.07 14.33
CA ALA A 32 43.73 20.63 15.18
C ALA A 32 45.07 20.70 14.42
N THR A 33 45.09 20.29 13.16
CA THR A 33 46.28 20.35 12.30
C THR A 33 46.74 21.80 12.09
N LEU A 34 45.82 22.73 11.79
CA LEU A 34 46.17 24.14 11.64
C LEU A 34 46.66 24.77 12.95
N LEU A 35 46.09 24.39 14.10
CA LEU A 35 46.53 24.87 15.41
C LEU A 35 47.93 24.36 15.77
N VAL A 36 48.26 23.11 15.43
CA VAL A 36 49.64 22.58 15.54
C VAL A 36 50.58 23.36 14.62
N GLY A 37 50.16 23.67 13.39
CA GLY A 37 50.91 24.54 12.49
C GLY A 37 51.17 25.93 13.09
N CYS A 38 50.16 26.57 13.68
CA CYS A 38 50.32 27.84 14.39
C CYS A 38 51.33 27.73 15.55
N TRP A 39 51.28 26.64 16.32
CA TRP A 39 52.22 26.38 17.42
C TRP A 39 53.67 26.29 16.94
N LEU A 40 53.92 25.50 15.90
CA LEU A 40 55.27 25.26 15.35
C LEU A 40 55.84 26.50 14.65
N LEU A 41 54.98 27.35 14.09
CA LEU A 41 55.36 28.59 13.40
C LEU A 41 55.49 29.80 14.36
N GLY A 42 55.48 29.59 15.67
CA GLY A 42 55.75 30.64 16.66
C GLY A 42 54.57 31.57 16.99
N ALA A 43 53.33 31.11 16.80
CA ALA A 43 52.14 31.77 17.36
C ALA A 43 52.08 31.59 18.89
N SER A 44 51.36 32.49 19.57
CA SER A 44 51.31 32.46 21.04
C SER A 44 50.80 31.12 21.56
N HIS A 45 51.59 30.48 22.43
CA HIS A 45 51.24 29.18 23.02
C HIS A 45 49.94 29.27 23.82
N ALA A 46 49.76 30.33 24.61
CA ALA A 46 48.54 30.54 25.38
C ALA A 46 47.32 30.71 24.46
N ALA A 47 47.45 31.47 23.37
CA ALA A 47 46.36 31.66 22.41
C ALA A 47 46.00 30.38 21.65
N THR A 48 47.02 29.57 21.32
CA THR A 48 46.84 28.30 20.63
C THR A 48 46.17 27.26 21.52
N ILE A 49 46.54 27.20 22.81
CA ILE A 49 45.86 26.36 23.81
C ILE A 49 44.42 26.81 23.99
N ALA A 50 44.16 28.12 24.11
CA ALA A 50 42.80 28.64 24.24
C ALA A 50 41.92 28.26 23.03
N ALA A 51 42.43 28.40 21.80
CA ALA A 51 41.73 27.98 20.60
C ALA A 51 41.50 26.45 20.54
N ALA A 52 42.48 25.65 20.96
CA ALA A 52 42.35 24.19 21.03
C ALA A 52 41.31 23.75 22.07
N VAL A 53 41.24 24.43 23.21
CA VAL A 53 40.21 24.18 24.25
C VAL A 53 38.81 24.50 23.70
N LEU A 54 38.64 25.61 22.98
CA LEU A 54 37.37 25.94 22.34
C LEU A 54 36.92 24.86 21.34
N VAL A 55 37.85 24.36 20.52
CA VAL A 55 37.57 23.23 19.61
C VAL A 55 37.18 21.99 20.40
N GLY A 56 37.89 21.67 21.49
CA GLY A 56 37.59 20.53 22.36
C GLY A 56 36.20 20.61 23.00
N ILE A 57 35.80 21.79 23.48
CA ILE A 57 34.48 22.03 24.09
C ILE A 57 33.35 21.78 23.08
N VAL A 58 33.56 22.09 21.80
CA VAL A 58 32.55 21.84 20.75
C VAL A 58 32.63 20.39 20.24
N ALA A 59 33.84 19.91 19.95
CA ALA A 59 34.06 18.63 19.29
C ALA A 59 33.77 17.44 20.21
N LEU A 60 34.25 17.45 21.46
CA LEU A 60 34.14 16.29 22.36
C LEU A 60 32.69 15.91 22.69
N PRO A 61 31.80 16.85 23.08
CA PRO A 61 30.41 16.52 23.38
C PRO A 61 29.62 16.05 22.15
N LEU A 62 30.05 16.41 20.94
CA LEU A 62 29.34 16.11 19.70
C LEU A 62 29.92 14.89 18.95
N LEU A 63 31.22 14.60 19.09
CA LEU A 63 31.87 13.46 18.45
C LEU A 63 31.77 12.18 19.27
N VAL A 64 31.84 12.28 20.61
CA VAL A 64 31.86 11.10 21.49
C VAL A 64 30.42 10.65 21.77
N PRO A 65 29.96 9.49 21.25
CA PRO A 65 28.56 9.09 21.39
C PRO A 65 28.12 8.88 22.84
N ALA A 66 29.04 8.42 23.70
CA ALA A 66 28.79 8.23 25.13
C ALA A 66 28.48 9.53 25.87
N ILE A 67 28.93 10.68 25.37
CA ILE A 67 28.64 12.01 25.92
C ILE A 67 27.45 12.63 25.18
N ARG A 68 27.47 12.59 23.83
CA ARG A 68 26.43 13.18 22.98
C ARG A 68 25.05 12.63 23.26
N LYS A 69 24.91 11.29 23.31
CA LYS A 69 23.60 10.63 23.41
C LYS A 69 22.85 11.04 24.69
N PRO A 70 23.41 10.93 25.91
CA PRO A 70 22.71 11.27 27.13
C PRO A 70 22.55 12.78 27.35
N LEU A 71 23.54 13.60 26.99
CA LEU A 71 23.55 15.03 27.34
C LEU A 71 22.92 15.94 26.29
N ILE A 72 22.94 15.55 25.01
CA ILE A 72 22.50 16.39 23.90
C ILE A 72 21.34 15.75 23.15
N THR A 73 21.55 14.54 22.60
CA THR A 73 20.56 13.89 21.72
C THR A 73 19.27 13.53 22.44
N ALA A 74 19.33 12.85 23.59
CA ALA A 74 18.13 12.40 24.30
C ALA A 74 17.28 13.57 24.86
N PRO A 75 17.85 14.62 25.47
CA PRO A 75 17.10 15.80 25.88
C PRO A 75 16.46 16.54 24.69
N ALA A 76 17.19 16.72 23.58
CA ALA A 76 16.66 17.34 22.38
C ALA A 76 15.48 16.54 21.80
N LEU A 77 15.61 15.21 21.74
CA LEU A 77 14.54 14.33 21.26
C LEU A 77 13.31 14.40 22.18
N LYS A 78 13.49 14.49 23.50
CA LYS A 78 12.38 14.65 24.46
C LYS A 78 11.62 15.95 24.23
N TYR A 79 12.32 17.04 23.90
CA TYR A 79 11.69 18.32 23.57
C TYR A 79 10.95 18.23 22.23
N LEU A 80 11.58 17.69 21.18
CA LEU A 80 10.96 17.52 19.86
C LEU A 80 9.68 16.68 19.93
N ARG A 81 9.67 15.60 20.72
CA ARG A 81 8.48 14.77 20.92
C ARG A 81 7.31 15.52 21.54
N LYS A 82 7.56 16.52 22.39
CA LYS A 82 6.49 17.37 22.96
C LYS A 82 5.91 18.37 21.95
N ALA A 83 6.65 18.70 20.90
CA ALA A 83 6.22 19.62 19.85
C ALA A 83 5.40 18.92 18.75
N LEU A 84 5.41 17.58 18.70
CA LEU A 84 4.60 16.82 17.76
C LEU A 84 3.13 16.80 18.21
N PRO A 85 2.17 17.03 17.30
CA PRO A 85 0.76 16.94 17.63
C PRO A 85 0.38 15.53 18.10
N PRO A 86 -0.62 15.39 18.98
CA PRO A 86 -1.12 14.08 19.37
C PRO A 86 -1.73 13.37 18.15
N LEU A 87 -1.40 12.10 17.98
CA LEU A 87 -1.99 11.25 16.93
C LEU A 87 -3.47 11.02 17.20
N SER A 88 -4.31 11.24 16.19
CA SER A 88 -5.72 10.84 16.22
C SER A 88 -5.85 9.31 16.35
N GLN A 89 -7.02 8.83 16.76
CA GLN A 89 -7.27 7.38 16.87
C GLN A 89 -7.13 6.67 15.52
N THR A 90 -7.56 7.30 14.43
CA THR A 90 -7.47 6.75 13.07
C THR A 90 -6.03 6.68 12.57
N GLU A 91 -5.21 7.70 12.84
CA GLU A 91 -3.77 7.69 12.54
C GLU A 91 -3.04 6.66 13.39
N ARG A 92 -3.39 6.53 14.68
CA ARG A 92 -2.81 5.52 15.54
C ARG A 92 -3.11 4.11 15.04
N ILE A 93 -4.36 3.82 14.69
CA ILE A 93 -4.73 2.53 14.07
C ILE A 93 -3.91 2.28 12.81
N ALA A 94 -3.75 3.28 11.93
CA ALA A 94 -2.96 3.12 10.71
C ALA A 94 -1.46 2.85 10.99
N LEU A 95 -0.91 3.40 12.08
CA LEU A 95 0.49 3.18 12.49
C LEU A 95 0.71 1.87 13.23
N GLU A 96 -0.28 1.42 14.00
CA GLU A 96 -0.23 0.18 14.80
C GLU A 96 -0.64 -1.05 13.99
N THR A 97 -1.31 -0.88 12.85
CA THR A 97 -1.65 -1.98 11.93
C THR A 97 -0.48 -2.32 11.00
N GLY A 98 -0.21 -3.62 10.84
CA GLY A 98 0.85 -4.14 9.99
C GLY A 98 2.16 -4.46 10.72
N SER A 99 3.23 -4.64 9.95
CA SER A 99 4.55 -5.03 10.44
C SER A 99 5.63 -4.07 9.94
N VAL A 100 6.65 -3.83 10.75
CA VAL A 100 7.83 -3.04 10.34
C VAL A 100 8.92 -3.99 9.82
N GLY A 101 9.26 -3.87 8.54
CA GLY A 101 10.30 -4.65 7.87
C GLY A 101 11.70 -4.03 7.98
N PHE A 102 12.58 -4.36 7.02
CA PHE A 102 13.95 -3.82 6.95
C PHE A 102 13.95 -2.30 6.73
N GLU A 103 12.94 -1.77 6.05
CA GLU A 103 12.78 -0.33 5.80
C GLU A 103 12.73 0.48 7.10
N GLY A 104 12.27 -0.10 8.21
CA GLY A 104 12.35 0.55 9.53
C GLY A 104 13.79 0.89 9.94
N ASP A 105 14.75 0.04 9.57
CA ASP A 105 16.17 0.24 9.86
C ASP A 105 16.72 1.45 9.10
N LEU A 106 16.19 1.78 7.91
CA LEU A 106 16.59 2.97 7.15
C LEU A 106 16.29 4.28 7.93
N PHE A 107 15.19 4.30 8.69
CA PHE A 107 14.80 5.46 9.50
C PHE A 107 15.62 5.60 10.79
N THR A 108 16.44 4.60 11.15
CA THR A 108 17.34 4.70 12.31
C THR A 108 18.62 5.48 12.01
N GLY A 109 18.96 5.65 10.72
CA GLY A 109 20.22 6.26 10.29
C GLY A 109 21.45 5.34 10.39
N ASP A 110 21.27 4.08 10.81
CA ASP A 110 22.31 3.05 10.90
C ASP A 110 21.74 1.67 10.51
N PRO A 111 21.37 1.47 9.23
CA PRO A 111 20.71 0.23 8.80
C PRO A 111 21.65 -0.98 8.82
N ASP A 112 21.20 -2.10 9.38
CA ASP A 112 21.94 -3.36 9.32
C ASP A 112 21.69 -4.09 7.99
N TRP A 113 22.59 -3.86 7.02
CA TRP A 113 22.51 -4.48 5.71
C TRP A 113 22.55 -6.00 5.73
N ASN A 114 23.10 -6.64 6.77
CA ASN A 114 23.12 -8.10 6.85
C ASN A 114 21.71 -8.65 7.03
N LYS A 115 20.81 -7.93 7.73
CA LYS A 115 19.39 -8.29 7.85
C LYS A 115 18.71 -8.35 6.48
N LEU A 116 18.96 -7.36 5.62
CA LEU A 116 18.43 -7.33 4.26
C LEU A 116 19.00 -8.46 3.40
N LEU A 117 20.31 -8.65 3.44
CA LEU A 117 21.01 -9.66 2.63
C LEU A 117 20.73 -11.09 3.09
N ALA A 118 20.33 -11.28 4.35
CA ALA A 118 19.95 -12.58 4.90
C ALA A 118 18.53 -13.02 4.50
N TYR A 119 17.70 -12.14 3.91
CA TYR A 119 16.38 -12.56 3.46
C TYR A 119 16.49 -13.65 2.39
N PRO A 120 15.74 -14.77 2.56
CA PRO A 120 15.79 -15.85 1.60
C PRO A 120 15.32 -15.36 0.24
N LYS A 121 16.01 -15.77 -0.83
CA LYS A 121 15.56 -15.49 -2.18
C LYS A 121 14.17 -16.11 -2.37
N PRO A 122 13.14 -15.33 -2.74
CA PRO A 122 11.81 -15.86 -2.94
C PRO A 122 11.81 -16.80 -4.14
N GLN A 123 11.22 -17.98 -3.98
CA GLN A 123 11.11 -19.02 -5.02
C GLN A 123 9.66 -19.42 -5.20
N LEU A 124 9.31 -19.75 -6.43
CA LEU A 124 8.01 -20.34 -6.74
C LEU A 124 8.08 -21.84 -6.44
N THR A 125 6.98 -22.37 -5.92
CA THR A 125 6.76 -23.80 -5.88
C THR A 125 6.59 -24.37 -7.30
N ALA A 126 6.74 -25.68 -7.46
CA ALA A 126 6.54 -26.33 -8.76
C ALA A 126 5.14 -26.10 -9.33
N GLU A 127 4.11 -26.06 -8.47
CA GLU A 127 2.73 -25.81 -8.86
C GLU A 127 2.51 -24.38 -9.34
N GLU A 128 3.06 -23.38 -8.62
CA GLU A 128 2.97 -21.98 -9.04
C GLU A 128 3.73 -21.72 -10.35
N GLN A 129 4.90 -22.35 -10.52
CA GLN A 129 5.66 -22.28 -11.76
C GLN A 129 4.88 -22.93 -12.91
N ALA A 130 4.27 -24.10 -12.70
CA ALA A 130 3.42 -24.74 -13.70
C ALA A 130 2.20 -23.88 -14.07
N PHE A 131 1.62 -23.15 -13.12
CA PHE A 131 0.54 -22.20 -13.41
C PHE A 131 1.01 -21.05 -14.31
N LEU A 132 2.19 -20.50 -14.04
CA LEU A 132 2.80 -19.44 -14.87
C LEU A 132 3.13 -19.90 -16.28
N ASP A 133 3.59 -21.15 -16.43
CA ASP A 133 4.04 -21.71 -17.71
C ASP A 133 2.90 -22.33 -18.54
N GLY A 134 1.76 -22.63 -17.91
CA GLY A 134 0.58 -23.19 -18.57
C GLY A 134 -0.58 -22.19 -18.67
N PRO A 135 -1.47 -22.13 -17.67
CA PRO A 135 -2.63 -21.23 -17.66
C PRO A 135 -2.32 -19.77 -17.99
N VAL A 136 -1.27 -19.19 -17.39
CA VAL A 136 -0.95 -17.76 -17.62
C VAL A 136 -0.42 -17.53 -19.02
N GLU A 137 0.45 -18.41 -19.53
CA GLU A 137 0.90 -18.36 -20.93
C GLU A 137 -0.26 -18.48 -21.92
N THR A 138 -1.21 -19.37 -21.63
CA THR A 138 -2.39 -19.55 -22.48
C THR A 138 -3.28 -18.32 -22.46
N LEU A 139 -3.55 -17.74 -21.28
CA LEU A 139 -4.28 -16.49 -21.18
C LEU A 139 -3.56 -15.38 -21.95
N CYS A 140 -2.25 -15.21 -21.79
CA CYS A 140 -1.48 -14.23 -22.55
C CYS A 140 -1.60 -14.41 -24.07
N ARG A 141 -1.62 -15.65 -24.57
CA ARG A 141 -1.82 -15.94 -26.01
C ARG A 141 -3.23 -15.64 -26.51
N MET A 142 -4.23 -15.80 -25.66
CA MET A 142 -5.63 -15.48 -25.99
C MET A 142 -5.88 -13.98 -26.06
N VAL A 143 -5.05 -13.15 -25.40
CA VAL A 143 -5.24 -11.71 -25.34
C VAL A 143 -4.92 -11.04 -26.67
N ASN A 144 -5.93 -10.37 -27.22
CA ASN A 144 -5.79 -9.36 -28.25
C ASN A 144 -6.13 -7.99 -27.66
N ASP A 145 -5.10 -7.23 -27.24
CA ASP A 145 -5.32 -5.96 -26.54
C ASP A 145 -6.01 -4.90 -27.42
N TRP A 146 -5.84 -4.96 -28.75
CA TRP A 146 -6.55 -4.06 -29.66
C TRP A 146 -8.06 -4.32 -29.66
N GLU A 147 -8.49 -5.58 -29.75
CA GLU A 147 -9.90 -5.94 -29.68
C GLU A 147 -10.52 -5.54 -28.34
N ILE A 148 -9.82 -5.80 -27.24
CA ILE A 148 -10.25 -5.40 -25.90
C ILE A 148 -10.42 -3.88 -25.80
N THR A 149 -9.42 -3.12 -26.26
CA THR A 149 -9.35 -1.67 -26.00
C THR A 149 -10.11 -0.81 -27.01
N HIS A 150 -10.16 -1.20 -28.28
CA HIS A 150 -10.69 -0.37 -29.37
C HIS A 150 -11.99 -0.91 -29.98
N VAL A 151 -12.29 -2.19 -29.84
CA VAL A 151 -13.49 -2.81 -30.46
C VAL A 151 -14.57 -3.06 -29.42
N HIS A 152 -14.26 -3.84 -28.38
CA HIS A 152 -15.25 -4.29 -27.41
C HIS A 152 -15.37 -3.36 -26.19
N ALA A 153 -14.29 -2.64 -25.85
CA ALA A 153 -14.15 -1.95 -24.58
C ALA A 153 -14.42 -2.89 -23.38
N ASP A 154 -14.11 -4.18 -23.53
CA ASP A 154 -14.29 -5.24 -22.54
C ASP A 154 -13.46 -6.46 -22.95
N LEU A 155 -13.27 -7.41 -22.04
CA LEU A 155 -12.75 -8.72 -22.39
C LEU A 155 -13.82 -9.49 -23.18
N PRO A 156 -13.44 -10.18 -24.28
CA PRO A 156 -14.33 -11.13 -24.93
C PRO A 156 -14.84 -12.22 -23.97
N PRO A 157 -16.05 -12.77 -24.18
CA PRO A 157 -16.64 -13.78 -23.30
C PRO A 157 -15.73 -14.99 -23.02
N GLU A 158 -15.00 -15.46 -24.03
CA GLU A 158 -14.06 -16.58 -23.91
C GLU A 158 -12.85 -16.27 -23.00
N LEU A 159 -12.41 -15.01 -22.94
CA LEU A 159 -11.38 -14.59 -21.98
C LEU A 159 -11.95 -14.58 -20.56
N TRP A 160 -13.16 -14.06 -20.37
CA TRP A 160 -13.86 -14.09 -19.07
C TRP A 160 -14.03 -15.53 -18.57
N GLU A 161 -14.51 -16.43 -19.43
CA GLU A 161 -14.68 -17.84 -19.09
C GLU A 161 -13.34 -18.50 -18.75
N TYR A 162 -12.30 -18.26 -19.54
CA TYR A 162 -10.97 -18.82 -19.26
C TYR A 162 -10.42 -18.36 -17.91
N ILE A 163 -10.55 -17.07 -17.58
CA ILE A 163 -10.14 -16.49 -16.31
C ILE A 163 -10.87 -17.18 -15.14
N LYS A 164 -12.18 -17.35 -15.24
CA LYS A 164 -12.99 -18.01 -14.20
C LYS A 164 -12.65 -19.49 -14.04
N GLN A 165 -12.65 -20.24 -15.14
CA GLN A 165 -12.43 -21.69 -15.14
C GLN A 165 -11.04 -22.08 -14.62
N ASN A 166 -10.03 -21.25 -14.89
CA ASN A 166 -8.66 -21.45 -14.41
C ASN A 166 -8.36 -20.74 -13.09
N LYS A 167 -9.40 -20.29 -12.36
CA LYS A 167 -9.32 -19.76 -11.00
C LYS A 167 -8.43 -18.54 -10.84
N PHE A 168 -8.32 -17.70 -11.87
CA PHE A 168 -7.57 -16.45 -11.78
C PHE A 168 -8.15 -15.48 -10.76
N PHE A 169 -9.42 -15.59 -10.37
CA PHE A 169 -10.03 -14.81 -9.28
C PHE A 169 -9.78 -15.38 -7.88
N GLY A 170 -9.26 -16.61 -7.78
CA GLY A 170 -9.06 -17.33 -6.53
C GLY A 170 -7.61 -17.68 -6.25
N MET A 171 -6.64 -16.89 -6.73
CA MET A 171 -5.22 -17.20 -6.54
C MET A 171 -4.85 -17.21 -5.06
N ILE A 172 -5.32 -16.23 -4.29
CA ILE A 172 -5.02 -16.07 -2.86
C ILE A 172 -5.96 -16.88 -1.95
N ILE A 173 -7.07 -17.37 -2.48
CA ILE A 173 -8.08 -18.11 -1.70
C ILE A 173 -7.48 -19.48 -1.31
N PRO A 174 -7.59 -19.91 -0.04
CA PRO A 174 -7.06 -21.20 0.39
C PRO A 174 -7.63 -22.38 -0.40
N LYS A 175 -6.84 -23.43 -0.56
CA LYS A 175 -7.21 -24.63 -1.34
C LYS A 175 -8.42 -25.37 -0.77
N GLU A 176 -8.62 -25.34 0.55
CA GLU A 176 -9.80 -25.94 1.20
C GLU A 176 -11.12 -25.30 0.74
N TYR A 177 -11.07 -24.04 0.31
CA TYR A 177 -12.19 -23.33 -0.32
C TYR A 177 -12.15 -23.40 -1.85
N GLY A 178 -11.34 -24.28 -2.43
CA GLY A 178 -11.25 -24.47 -3.88
C GLY A 178 -10.41 -23.43 -4.62
N GLY A 179 -9.73 -22.50 -3.92
CA GLY A 179 -8.77 -21.58 -4.52
C GLY A 179 -7.42 -22.24 -4.84
N LEU A 180 -6.42 -21.43 -5.21
CA LEU A 180 -5.07 -21.91 -5.55
C LEU A 180 -4.09 -21.82 -4.36
N GLY A 181 -4.36 -20.97 -3.37
CA GLY A 181 -3.50 -20.78 -2.19
C GLY A 181 -2.08 -20.30 -2.55
N PHE A 182 -1.95 -19.48 -3.58
CA PHE A 182 -0.67 -19.00 -4.10
C PHE A 182 0.00 -17.98 -3.19
N SER A 183 1.33 -18.02 -3.18
CA SER A 183 2.16 -17.08 -2.47
C SER A 183 2.09 -15.66 -3.08
N ALA A 184 2.52 -14.68 -2.29
CA ALA A 184 2.72 -13.30 -2.76
C ALA A 184 3.62 -13.23 -4.00
N LEU A 185 4.62 -14.11 -4.12
CA LEU A 185 5.50 -14.16 -5.29
C LEU A 185 4.75 -14.64 -6.53
N ALA A 186 3.95 -15.71 -6.42
CA ALA A 186 3.16 -16.21 -7.53
C ALA A 186 2.12 -15.19 -7.99
N HIS A 187 1.40 -14.56 -7.05
CA HIS A 187 0.51 -13.43 -7.34
C HIS A 187 1.27 -12.32 -8.10
N HIS A 188 2.44 -11.90 -7.61
CA HIS A 188 3.28 -10.91 -8.30
C HIS A 188 3.61 -11.31 -9.75
N LYS A 189 4.07 -12.56 -9.95
CA LYS A 189 4.50 -13.04 -11.27
C LYS A 189 3.35 -13.14 -12.26
N VAL A 190 2.17 -13.59 -11.82
CA VAL A 190 0.98 -13.66 -12.67
C VAL A 190 0.59 -12.26 -13.14
N ILE A 191 0.43 -11.31 -12.20
CA ILE A 191 0.01 -9.94 -12.53
C ILE A 191 1.07 -9.21 -13.36
N GLN A 192 2.35 -9.34 -13.03
CA GLN A 192 3.44 -8.76 -13.82
C GLN A 192 3.41 -9.22 -15.28
N LYS A 193 3.15 -10.52 -15.51
CA LYS A 193 3.09 -11.10 -16.85
C LYS A 193 1.85 -10.60 -17.61
N LEU A 194 0.67 -10.62 -17.00
CA LEU A 194 -0.55 -10.10 -17.62
C LEU A 194 -0.45 -8.61 -17.95
N ALA A 195 0.10 -7.80 -17.02
CA ALA A 195 0.30 -6.37 -17.21
C ALA A 195 1.26 -6.01 -18.35
N SER A 196 2.18 -6.92 -18.71
CA SER A 196 3.07 -6.73 -19.85
C SER A 196 2.37 -6.90 -21.20
N ILE A 197 1.15 -7.46 -21.21
CA ILE A 197 0.34 -7.73 -22.40
C ILE A 197 -0.89 -6.83 -22.45
N SER A 198 -1.66 -6.73 -21.37
CA SER A 198 -2.86 -5.91 -21.28
C SER A 198 -3.12 -5.39 -19.87
N SER A 199 -3.23 -4.08 -19.76
CA SER A 199 -3.60 -3.42 -18.48
C SER A 199 -5.02 -3.77 -18.04
N VAL A 200 -5.94 -3.99 -18.98
CA VAL A 200 -7.35 -4.32 -18.72
C VAL A 200 -7.44 -5.71 -18.08
N VAL A 201 -6.80 -6.71 -18.70
CA VAL A 201 -6.76 -8.09 -18.17
C VAL A 201 -6.06 -8.15 -16.82
N SER A 202 -4.93 -7.44 -16.68
CA SER A 202 -4.22 -7.34 -15.40
C SER A 202 -5.07 -6.75 -14.29
N SER A 203 -5.88 -5.73 -14.58
CA SER A 203 -6.79 -5.11 -13.60
C SER A 203 -7.91 -6.06 -13.21
N THR A 204 -8.52 -6.72 -14.20
CA THR A 204 -9.59 -7.70 -14.00
C THR A 204 -9.17 -8.85 -13.08
N VAL A 205 -7.95 -9.38 -13.26
CA VAL A 205 -7.41 -10.46 -12.41
C VAL A 205 -6.87 -9.92 -11.07
N GLY A 206 -6.27 -8.73 -11.06
CA GLY A 206 -5.58 -8.18 -9.88
C GLY A 206 -6.53 -7.78 -8.76
N VAL A 207 -7.68 -7.20 -9.07
CA VAL A 207 -8.61 -6.69 -8.03
C VAL A 207 -9.17 -7.80 -7.14
N PRO A 208 -9.70 -8.91 -7.67
CA PRO A 208 -10.22 -10.01 -6.83
C PRO A 208 -9.18 -10.63 -5.89
N ASN A 209 -7.89 -10.57 -6.25
CA ASN A 209 -6.78 -11.11 -5.45
C ASN A 209 -6.07 -10.09 -4.58
N SER A 210 -6.62 -8.88 -4.45
CA SER A 210 -6.03 -7.79 -3.64
C SER A 210 -7.05 -7.24 -2.65
N LEU A 211 -7.50 -5.99 -2.83
CA LEU A 211 -8.57 -5.42 -2.03
C LEU A 211 -9.92 -5.87 -2.58
N GLY A 212 -10.39 -7.02 -2.11
CA GLY A 212 -11.71 -7.53 -2.40
C GLY A 212 -12.29 -8.36 -1.25
N PRO A 213 -13.59 -8.71 -1.34
CA PRO A 213 -14.25 -9.66 -0.45
C PRO A 213 -13.42 -10.90 -0.10
N GLY A 214 -12.70 -11.51 -1.04
CA GLY A 214 -11.92 -12.73 -0.79
C GLY A 214 -10.84 -12.57 0.28
N GLU A 215 -10.05 -11.50 0.19
CA GLU A 215 -8.99 -11.19 1.16
C GLU A 215 -9.58 -10.87 2.54
N LEU A 216 -10.58 -9.99 2.59
CA LEU A 216 -11.26 -9.63 3.84
C LEU A 216 -11.94 -10.82 4.51
N LEU A 217 -12.56 -11.70 3.74
CA LEU A 217 -13.18 -12.92 4.22
C LEU A 217 -12.15 -13.90 4.79
N ASN A 218 -11.01 -14.04 4.13
CA ASN A 218 -9.96 -14.95 4.59
C ASN A 218 -9.48 -14.58 6.02
N HIS A 219 -9.30 -13.29 6.27
CA HIS A 219 -8.79 -12.77 7.54
C HIS A 219 -9.87 -12.54 8.60
N TYR A 220 -11.04 -12.05 8.22
CA TYR A 220 -12.05 -11.56 9.17
C TYR A 220 -13.43 -12.18 9.01
N GLY A 221 -13.70 -12.93 7.94
CA GLY A 221 -14.99 -13.57 7.73
C GLY A 221 -15.31 -14.60 8.81
N THR A 222 -16.59 -14.72 9.15
CA THR A 222 -17.05 -15.86 9.99
C THR A 222 -16.89 -17.17 9.21
N GLN A 223 -16.94 -18.31 9.90
CA GLN A 223 -16.83 -19.60 9.22
C GLN A 223 -17.93 -19.78 8.16
N GLU A 224 -19.16 -19.40 8.48
CA GLU A 224 -20.30 -19.48 7.56
C GLU A 224 -20.08 -18.59 6.34
N GLN A 225 -19.53 -17.39 6.52
CA GLN A 225 -19.20 -16.50 5.41
C GLN A 225 -18.09 -17.08 4.52
N LYS A 226 -17.06 -17.68 5.13
CA LYS A 226 -15.96 -18.31 4.40
C LYS A 226 -16.46 -19.50 3.58
N ASP A 227 -17.19 -20.41 4.20
CA ASP A 227 -17.76 -21.60 3.56
C ASP A 227 -18.73 -21.25 2.43
N TYR A 228 -19.48 -20.15 2.59
CA TYR A 228 -20.41 -19.64 1.59
C TYR A 228 -19.66 -18.95 0.43
N TYR A 229 -18.91 -17.87 0.70
CA TYR A 229 -18.41 -16.98 -0.34
C TYR A 229 -17.09 -17.40 -0.98
N LEU A 230 -16.12 -17.94 -0.22
CA LEU A 230 -14.78 -18.22 -0.75
C LEU A 230 -14.81 -19.23 -1.92
N PRO A 231 -15.58 -20.33 -1.88
CA PRO A 231 -15.69 -21.24 -3.02
C PRO A 231 -16.28 -20.61 -4.28
N ARG A 232 -17.21 -19.67 -4.14
CA ARG A 232 -17.82 -18.99 -5.29
C ARG A 232 -16.94 -17.92 -5.89
N LEU A 233 -16.17 -17.23 -5.05
CA LEU A 233 -15.13 -16.31 -5.50
C LEU A 233 -14.02 -17.09 -6.23
N ALA A 234 -13.60 -18.23 -5.69
CA ALA A 234 -12.55 -19.06 -6.30
C ALA A 234 -12.92 -19.62 -7.67
N SER A 235 -14.18 -20.02 -7.84
CA SER A 235 -14.72 -20.55 -9.11
C SER A 235 -15.17 -19.45 -10.09
N GLY A 236 -15.16 -18.17 -9.68
CA GLY A 236 -15.64 -17.06 -10.49
C GLY A 236 -17.16 -17.03 -10.72
N GLN A 237 -17.92 -17.82 -9.95
CA GLN A 237 -19.37 -17.67 -9.84
C GLN A 237 -19.72 -16.28 -9.30
N GLU A 238 -18.94 -15.82 -8.32
CA GLU A 238 -19.00 -14.45 -7.84
C GLU A 238 -17.85 -13.64 -8.45
N VAL A 239 -18.17 -12.51 -9.06
CA VAL A 239 -17.19 -11.50 -9.50
C VAL A 239 -17.21 -10.38 -8.46
N PRO A 240 -16.15 -10.21 -7.66
CA PRO A 240 -16.14 -9.21 -6.60
C PRO A 240 -15.77 -7.81 -7.10
N CYS A 241 -16.30 -6.79 -6.43
CA CYS A 241 -15.73 -5.44 -6.41
C CYS A 241 -15.70 -4.90 -4.96
N PHE A 242 -15.05 -3.74 -4.75
CA PHE A 242 -14.97 -3.12 -3.43
C PHE A 242 -15.26 -1.62 -3.45
N GLY A 243 -16.42 -1.25 -2.89
CA GLY A 243 -16.91 0.12 -2.71
C GLY A 243 -16.34 0.80 -1.47
N LEU A 244 -15.15 1.38 -1.59
CA LEU A 244 -14.59 2.29 -0.57
C LEU A 244 -14.74 3.75 -0.96
N THR A 245 -14.14 4.12 -2.09
CA THR A 245 -14.07 5.49 -2.59
C THR A 245 -15.46 6.01 -2.99
N GLY A 246 -15.76 7.25 -2.60
CA GLY A 246 -16.97 7.98 -2.99
C GLY A 246 -16.65 9.30 -3.67
N PRO A 247 -17.66 10.05 -4.16
CA PRO A 247 -17.46 11.35 -4.78
C PRO A 247 -16.75 12.38 -3.88
N PHE A 248 -16.93 12.27 -2.56
CA PHE A 248 -16.43 13.23 -1.57
C PHE A 248 -15.27 12.71 -0.71
N ALA A 249 -14.96 11.40 -0.78
CA ALA A 249 -13.94 10.77 0.06
C ALA A 249 -13.11 9.78 -0.76
N GLY A 250 -11.80 10.06 -0.86
CA GLY A 250 -10.81 9.24 -1.54
C GLY A 250 -9.61 8.98 -0.63
N SER A 251 -8.63 9.88 -0.64
CA SER A 251 -7.42 9.78 0.21
C SER A 251 -7.77 9.80 1.70
N ASP A 252 -8.71 10.66 2.11
CA ASP A 252 -9.31 10.62 3.44
C ASP A 252 -10.49 9.64 3.45
N ALA A 253 -10.17 8.35 3.45
CA ALA A 253 -11.16 7.27 3.46
C ALA A 253 -11.94 7.18 4.79
N THR A 254 -11.49 7.88 5.84
CA THR A 254 -12.20 7.91 7.13
C THR A 254 -13.38 8.87 7.17
N SER A 255 -13.43 9.82 6.22
CA SER A 255 -14.47 10.83 6.10
C SER A 255 -15.57 10.45 5.09
N ILE A 256 -15.79 9.15 4.85
CA ILE A 256 -16.88 8.68 3.99
C ILE A 256 -18.24 9.16 4.53
N PRO A 257 -19.10 9.76 3.69
CA PRO A 257 -20.45 10.17 4.10
C PRO A 257 -21.45 9.01 4.06
N ASP A 258 -21.07 7.88 3.46
CA ASP A 258 -21.89 6.69 3.34
C ASP A 258 -22.18 6.10 4.71
N TYR A 259 -23.45 5.79 4.98
CA TYR A 259 -23.87 5.37 6.31
C TYR A 259 -24.84 4.20 6.30
N GLY A 260 -24.89 3.51 7.44
CA GLY A 260 -25.81 2.42 7.69
C GLY A 260 -26.46 2.58 9.07
N ILE A 261 -27.78 2.50 9.13
CA ILE A 261 -28.53 2.55 10.39
C ILE A 261 -29.00 1.15 10.75
N VAL A 262 -28.67 0.68 11.95
CA VAL A 262 -29.17 -0.61 12.47
C VAL A 262 -30.69 -0.53 12.59
N CYS A 263 -31.39 -1.49 11.98
CA CYS A 263 -32.83 -1.57 12.03
C CYS A 263 -33.32 -3.00 11.81
N LYS A 264 -34.61 -3.24 12.05
CA LYS A 264 -35.29 -4.47 11.61
C LYS A 264 -35.76 -4.31 10.16
N GLY A 265 -35.76 -5.41 9.41
CA GLY A 265 -36.20 -5.45 8.03
C GLY A 265 -36.50 -6.87 7.57
N GLU A 266 -36.96 -7.00 6.33
CA GLU A 266 -37.19 -8.31 5.71
C GLU A 266 -35.95 -8.74 4.93
N TRP A 267 -35.56 -10.00 5.10
CA TRP A 267 -34.53 -10.65 4.29
C TRP A 267 -34.91 -12.11 4.05
N ASN A 268 -34.94 -12.53 2.78
CA ASN A 268 -35.33 -13.90 2.40
C ASN A 268 -36.64 -14.39 3.05
N GLY A 269 -37.63 -13.52 3.16
CA GLY A 269 -38.94 -13.83 3.74
C GLY A 269 -38.98 -13.90 5.28
N ALA A 270 -37.90 -13.55 5.97
CA ALA A 270 -37.85 -13.48 7.42
C ALA A 270 -37.64 -12.03 7.91
N HIS A 271 -38.29 -11.67 9.02
CA HIS A 271 -37.98 -10.42 9.73
C HIS A 271 -36.73 -10.60 10.60
N VAL A 272 -35.67 -9.89 10.25
CA VAL A 272 -34.35 -10.01 10.90
C VAL A 272 -33.77 -8.65 11.25
N LEU A 273 -32.77 -8.64 12.12
CA LEU A 273 -31.97 -7.46 12.40
C LEU A 273 -30.92 -7.27 11.31
N GLY A 274 -30.74 -6.03 10.89
CA GLY A 274 -29.87 -5.67 9.79
C GLY A 274 -29.46 -4.22 9.83
N VAL A 275 -29.02 -3.73 8.68
CA VAL A 275 -28.60 -2.35 8.48
C VAL A 275 -29.26 -1.82 7.22
N ARG A 276 -29.84 -0.62 7.30
CA ARG A 276 -30.33 0.13 6.15
C ARG A 276 -29.25 1.09 5.70
N LEU A 277 -28.74 0.88 4.49
CA LEU A 277 -27.58 1.54 3.91
C LEU A 277 -28.01 2.65 2.95
N THR A 278 -27.32 3.78 3.02
CA THR A 278 -27.33 4.81 1.98
C THR A 278 -25.88 5.13 1.61
N PHE A 279 -25.55 4.98 0.33
CA PHE A 279 -24.18 5.10 -0.15
C PHE A 279 -24.10 5.59 -1.59
N ASP A 280 -23.01 6.27 -1.90
CA ASP A 280 -22.62 6.72 -3.22
C ASP A 280 -21.12 6.48 -3.41
N LYS A 281 -20.79 5.45 -4.19
CA LYS A 281 -19.43 5.02 -4.46
C LYS A 281 -19.03 5.37 -5.88
N ARG A 282 -17.76 5.72 -6.06
CA ARG A 282 -17.19 6.14 -7.34
C ARG A 282 -15.84 5.48 -7.59
N TYR A 283 -15.56 5.21 -8.87
CA TYR A 283 -14.33 4.57 -9.34
C TYR A 283 -14.15 3.15 -8.83
N ILE A 284 -15.25 2.40 -8.70
CA ILE A 284 -15.22 1.03 -8.23
C ILE A 284 -14.88 0.11 -9.40
N THR A 285 -13.66 -0.41 -9.38
CA THR A 285 -13.19 -1.38 -10.37
C THR A 285 -14.00 -2.67 -10.27
N LEU A 286 -14.32 -3.26 -11.43
CA LEU A 286 -15.24 -4.38 -11.65
C LEU A 286 -16.72 -4.11 -11.38
N ALA A 287 -17.13 -2.98 -10.79
CA ALA A 287 -18.54 -2.73 -10.46
C ALA A 287 -19.55 -2.99 -11.60
N PRO A 288 -19.31 -2.60 -12.87
CA PRO A 288 -20.27 -2.85 -13.95
C PRO A 288 -20.61 -4.34 -14.17
N VAL A 289 -19.70 -5.24 -13.83
CA VAL A 289 -19.80 -6.70 -14.04
C VAL A 289 -19.76 -7.51 -12.75
N ALA A 290 -19.64 -6.86 -11.60
CA ALA A 290 -19.58 -7.51 -10.30
C ALA A 290 -20.93 -8.16 -9.97
N THR A 291 -20.91 -9.22 -9.17
CA THR A 291 -22.10 -9.88 -8.60
C THR A 291 -22.12 -9.73 -7.08
N LEU A 292 -20.95 -9.51 -6.46
CA LEU A 292 -20.77 -9.28 -5.04
C LEU A 292 -19.99 -8.00 -4.79
N ILE A 293 -20.54 -7.10 -3.98
CA ILE A 293 -19.95 -5.82 -3.63
C ILE A 293 -19.48 -5.89 -2.19
N GLY A 294 -18.17 -5.77 -1.94
CA GLY A 294 -17.70 -5.39 -0.61
C GLY A 294 -17.94 -3.89 -0.42
N LEU A 295 -18.55 -3.46 0.68
CA LEU A 295 -18.93 -2.07 0.91
C LEU A 295 -18.41 -1.57 2.25
N ALA A 296 -17.77 -0.40 2.25
CA ALA A 296 -17.41 0.33 3.46
C ALA A 296 -18.39 1.47 3.71
N PHE A 297 -18.91 1.60 4.94
CA PHE A 297 -19.83 2.65 5.37
C PHE A 297 -19.64 2.93 6.86
N ARG A 298 -20.09 4.08 7.35
CA ARG A 298 -20.14 4.38 8.78
C ARG A 298 -21.45 3.88 9.39
N MET A 299 -21.35 3.04 10.40
CA MET A 299 -22.50 2.37 10.98
C MET A 299 -22.96 3.06 12.27
N TYR A 300 -24.28 3.18 12.43
CA TYR A 300 -24.92 3.79 13.60
C TYR A 300 -26.04 2.90 14.15
N ASP A 301 -26.17 2.86 15.47
CA ASP A 301 -27.24 2.19 16.20
C ASP A 301 -27.96 3.17 17.15
N PRO A 302 -28.78 4.09 16.61
CA PRO A 302 -29.45 5.12 17.40
C PRO A 302 -30.48 4.54 18.39
N GLU A 303 -30.97 3.32 18.16
CA GLU A 303 -31.95 2.64 19.00
C GLU A 303 -31.31 1.67 20.01
N GLY A 304 -30.09 1.20 19.76
CA GLY A 304 -29.32 0.37 20.71
C GLY A 304 -29.74 -1.09 20.60
N LEU A 305 -30.02 -1.52 19.37
CA LEU A 305 -30.52 -2.85 19.05
C LEU A 305 -29.43 -3.92 19.12
N ILE A 306 -28.15 -3.53 19.02
CA ILE A 306 -27.00 -4.44 19.12
C ILE A 306 -26.01 -4.10 20.23
N GLY A 307 -26.21 -2.98 20.94
CA GLY A 307 -25.39 -2.61 22.10
C GLY A 307 -25.56 -1.14 22.52
N ASP A 308 -24.67 -0.67 23.39
CA ASP A 308 -24.74 0.68 23.98
C ASP A 308 -24.07 1.76 23.13
N THR A 309 -23.31 1.37 22.10
CA THR A 309 -22.55 2.30 21.24
C THR A 309 -23.41 2.80 20.08
N ARG A 310 -23.72 4.10 20.07
CA ARG A 310 -24.57 4.74 19.03
C ARG A 310 -23.87 4.94 17.69
N ASP A 311 -22.60 5.35 17.71
CA ASP A 311 -21.75 5.50 16.52
C ASP A 311 -20.71 4.40 16.55
N ILE A 312 -20.92 3.37 15.76
CA ILE A 312 -20.13 2.14 15.79
C ILE A 312 -18.81 2.36 15.04
N GLY A 313 -18.77 3.29 14.09
CA GLY A 313 -17.61 3.56 13.25
C GLY A 313 -17.69 2.89 11.88
N ILE A 314 -16.56 2.79 11.20
CA ILE A 314 -16.51 2.24 9.84
C ILE A 314 -16.70 0.73 9.91
N THR A 315 -17.68 0.22 9.17
CA THR A 315 -18.02 -1.20 9.06
C THR A 315 -17.95 -1.64 7.61
N LEU A 316 -17.59 -2.91 7.41
CA LEU A 316 -17.55 -3.53 6.09
C LEU A 316 -18.67 -4.56 5.96
N ALA A 317 -19.32 -4.59 4.81
CA ALA A 317 -20.34 -5.59 4.51
C ALA A 317 -20.17 -6.20 3.12
N LEU A 318 -20.81 -7.35 2.94
CA LEU A 318 -21.00 -8.02 1.67
C LEU A 318 -22.41 -7.69 1.17
N LEU A 319 -22.50 -7.15 -0.04
CA LEU A 319 -23.74 -6.70 -0.64
C LEU A 319 -23.91 -7.40 -1.99
N PRO A 320 -24.79 -8.40 -2.10
CA PRO A 320 -25.17 -8.96 -3.40
C PRO A 320 -25.67 -7.85 -4.32
N ARG A 321 -25.21 -7.83 -5.58
CA ARG A 321 -25.57 -6.80 -6.55
C ARG A 321 -27.08 -6.65 -6.74
N GLU A 322 -27.80 -7.76 -6.79
CA GLU A 322 -29.24 -7.80 -7.03
C GLU A 322 -30.07 -7.42 -5.79
N THR A 323 -29.44 -6.94 -4.72
CA THR A 323 -30.16 -6.46 -3.53
C THR A 323 -31.05 -5.27 -3.93
N PRO A 324 -32.35 -5.27 -3.57
CA PRO A 324 -33.25 -4.18 -3.94
C PRO A 324 -32.72 -2.80 -3.50
N GLY A 325 -32.75 -1.85 -4.44
CA GLY A 325 -32.28 -0.48 -4.23
C GLY A 325 -30.80 -0.23 -4.57
N VAL A 326 -30.05 -1.26 -4.94
CA VAL A 326 -28.69 -1.10 -5.49
C VAL A 326 -28.77 -0.72 -6.97
N ASP A 327 -28.05 0.33 -7.37
CA ASP A 327 -27.92 0.79 -8.74
C ASP A 327 -26.45 0.83 -9.18
N ILE A 328 -26.14 0.05 -10.22
CA ILE A 328 -24.84 0.09 -10.90
C ILE A 328 -24.96 1.11 -12.00
N GLY A 329 -24.65 2.36 -11.67
CA GLY A 329 -24.77 3.49 -12.58
C GLY A 329 -23.87 3.39 -13.81
N ARG A 330 -23.76 4.50 -14.57
CA ARG A 330 -23.04 4.50 -15.84
C ARG A 330 -21.56 4.15 -15.66
N ARG A 331 -21.11 3.10 -16.36
CA ARG A 331 -19.69 2.71 -16.46
C ARG A 331 -18.80 3.89 -16.83
N HIS A 332 -17.72 4.07 -16.08
CA HIS A 332 -16.69 5.06 -16.36
C HIS A 332 -15.75 4.58 -17.46
N PHE A 333 -15.17 5.54 -18.19
CA PHE A 333 -14.12 5.29 -19.18
C PHE A 333 -12.95 6.27 -18.96
N PRO A 334 -12.19 6.10 -17.86
CA PRO A 334 -11.12 7.01 -17.52
C PRO A 334 -9.91 6.81 -18.44
N LEU A 335 -9.31 7.90 -18.90
CA LEU A 335 -8.06 7.91 -19.67
C LEU A 335 -8.07 6.98 -20.90
N ASN A 336 -9.23 6.80 -21.54
CA ASN A 336 -9.43 5.85 -22.64
C ASN A 336 -9.02 4.40 -22.32
N SER A 337 -9.00 4.01 -21.04
CA SER A 337 -8.72 2.64 -20.63
C SER A 337 -10.03 1.92 -20.25
N PRO A 338 -10.43 0.86 -20.97
CA PRO A 338 -11.72 0.19 -20.76
C PRO A 338 -11.62 -0.94 -19.74
N PHE A 339 -10.87 -0.76 -18.64
CA PHE A 339 -11.08 -1.65 -17.50
C PHE A 339 -12.47 -1.42 -16.92
N GLN A 340 -13.08 -2.49 -16.38
CA GLN A 340 -14.41 -2.38 -15.78
C GLN A 340 -14.31 -1.46 -14.58
N ASN A 341 -14.99 -0.32 -14.63
CA ASN A 341 -14.96 0.68 -13.58
C ASN A 341 -16.28 1.45 -13.60
N GLY A 342 -16.90 1.66 -12.45
CA GLY A 342 -18.18 2.35 -12.40
C GLY A 342 -18.51 2.88 -11.01
N PRO A 343 -19.60 3.63 -10.90
CA PRO A 343 -20.16 3.99 -9.61
C PRO A 343 -21.03 2.84 -9.06
N ILE A 344 -21.39 2.94 -7.79
CA ILE A 344 -22.41 2.10 -7.14
C ILE A 344 -23.20 3.01 -6.22
N HIS A 345 -24.52 3.05 -6.38
CA HIS A 345 -25.40 3.87 -5.57
C HIS A 345 -26.42 2.99 -4.86
N GLY A 346 -26.86 3.45 -3.69
CA GLY A 346 -27.95 2.81 -2.98
C GLY A 346 -28.59 3.77 -2.00
N ARG A 347 -29.91 3.72 -1.92
CA ARG A 347 -30.68 4.46 -0.92
C ARG A 347 -31.62 3.51 -0.22
N ASP A 348 -31.57 3.53 1.11
CA ASP A 348 -32.42 2.69 1.96
C ASP A 348 -32.29 1.17 1.68
N VAL A 349 -31.10 0.73 1.25
CA VAL A 349 -30.80 -0.68 0.93
C VAL A 349 -30.65 -1.49 2.21
N PHE A 350 -31.49 -2.50 2.42
CA PHE A 350 -31.43 -3.34 3.61
C PHE A 350 -30.54 -4.57 3.39
N ILE A 351 -29.65 -4.85 4.35
CA ILE A 351 -28.91 -6.11 4.47
C ILE A 351 -28.98 -6.64 5.90
N PRO A 352 -29.02 -7.97 6.15
CA PRO A 352 -29.03 -8.52 7.49
C PRO A 352 -27.65 -8.41 8.13
N LEU A 353 -27.57 -8.46 9.46
CA LEU A 353 -26.29 -8.36 10.17
C LEU A 353 -25.30 -9.49 9.81
N SER A 354 -25.79 -10.63 9.32
CA SER A 354 -24.96 -11.73 8.81
C SER A 354 -24.14 -11.37 7.55
N GLN A 355 -24.46 -10.25 6.90
CA GLN A 355 -23.69 -9.70 5.78
C GLN A 355 -22.54 -8.78 6.22
N LEU A 356 -22.47 -8.40 7.50
CA LEU A 356 -21.30 -7.67 8.01
C LEU A 356 -20.10 -8.61 8.04
N ILE A 357 -18.96 -8.20 7.47
CA ILE A 357 -17.76 -9.05 7.42
C ILE A 357 -17.29 -9.33 8.84
N GLY A 358 -17.29 -10.61 9.22
CA GLY A 358 -16.96 -11.04 10.59
C GLY A 358 -18.08 -10.85 11.62
N GLY A 359 -19.28 -10.49 11.17
CA GLY A 359 -20.47 -10.33 12.01
C GLY A 359 -20.44 -9.09 12.88
N VAL A 360 -21.32 -9.06 13.88
CA VAL A 360 -21.50 -7.92 14.80
C VAL A 360 -20.22 -7.66 15.61
N ASP A 361 -19.49 -8.72 15.98
CA ASP A 361 -18.23 -8.65 16.75
C ASP A 361 -17.14 -7.83 16.04
N LYS A 362 -17.28 -7.65 14.72
CA LYS A 362 -16.34 -6.93 13.86
C LYS A 362 -16.89 -5.60 13.34
N ALA A 363 -18.12 -5.24 13.70
CA ALA A 363 -18.67 -3.93 13.38
C ALA A 363 -17.82 -2.82 14.00
N GLY A 364 -17.57 -1.75 13.26
CA GLY A 364 -16.72 -0.62 13.69
C GLY A 364 -15.21 -0.81 13.49
N LEU A 365 -14.75 -2.04 13.23
CA LEU A 365 -13.34 -2.35 12.99
C LEU A 365 -12.94 -2.27 11.51
N GLY A 366 -13.82 -1.77 10.64
CA GLY A 366 -13.61 -1.75 9.19
C GLY A 366 -12.39 -0.93 8.77
N TRP A 367 -12.02 0.13 9.51
CA TRP A 367 -10.80 0.89 9.21
C TRP A 367 -9.52 0.08 9.46
N ASN A 368 -9.49 -0.72 10.53
CA ASN A 368 -8.37 -1.64 10.81
C ASN A 368 -8.25 -2.67 9.68
N MET A 369 -9.36 -3.31 9.33
CA MET A 369 -9.41 -4.33 8.27
C MET A 369 -8.95 -3.77 6.92
N LEU A 370 -9.39 -2.55 6.58
CA LEU A 370 -8.97 -1.88 5.36
C LEU A 370 -7.48 -1.60 5.36
N ASN A 371 -6.90 -1.09 6.44
CA ASN A 371 -5.46 -0.80 6.48
C ASN A 371 -4.61 -2.07 6.32
N GLU A 372 -5.01 -3.18 6.94
CA GLU A 372 -4.31 -4.46 6.82
C GLU A 372 -4.44 -5.03 5.40
N CYS A 373 -5.66 -5.14 4.85
CA CYS A 373 -5.86 -5.74 3.53
C CYS A 373 -5.43 -4.83 2.35
N LEU A 374 -5.47 -3.50 2.50
CA LEU A 374 -4.96 -2.55 1.48
C LEU A 374 -3.45 -2.73 1.26
N ALA A 375 -2.72 -3.23 2.26
CA ALA A 375 -1.28 -3.44 2.14
C ALA A 375 -0.93 -4.43 1.01
N ILE A 376 -1.77 -5.42 0.72
CA ILE A 376 -1.56 -6.40 -0.36
C ILE A 376 -1.65 -5.75 -1.72
N GLY A 377 -2.71 -4.97 -1.96
CA GLY A 377 -2.86 -4.21 -3.21
C GLY A 377 -1.69 -3.25 -3.43
N ARG A 378 -1.22 -2.60 -2.35
CA ARG A 378 -0.09 -1.65 -2.38
C ARG A 378 1.28 -2.32 -2.57
N SER A 379 1.51 -3.47 -1.94
CA SER A 379 2.83 -4.09 -1.85
C SER A 379 3.07 -5.18 -2.89
N ILE A 380 1.99 -5.78 -3.41
CA ILE A 380 2.06 -6.90 -4.35
C ILE A 380 1.43 -6.48 -5.68
N THR A 381 0.12 -6.24 -5.73
CA THR A 381 -0.62 -6.14 -7.01
C THR A 381 -0.23 -4.92 -7.84
N LEU A 382 -0.29 -3.71 -7.28
CA LEU A 382 0.02 -2.48 -8.03
C LEU A 382 1.48 -2.41 -8.48
N PRO A 383 2.50 -2.70 -7.63
CA PRO A 383 3.88 -2.77 -8.07
C PRO A 383 4.12 -3.84 -9.14
N SER A 384 3.38 -4.94 -9.10
CA SER A 384 3.46 -5.99 -10.14
C SER A 384 3.01 -5.46 -11.49
N THR A 385 1.90 -4.73 -11.54
CA THR A 385 1.41 -4.07 -12.77
C THR A 385 2.44 -3.08 -13.30
N ALA A 386 2.97 -2.20 -12.44
CA ALA A 386 3.99 -1.23 -12.83
C ALA A 386 5.27 -1.91 -13.35
N SER A 387 5.72 -2.98 -12.69
CA SER A 387 6.88 -3.76 -13.10
C SER A 387 6.67 -4.47 -14.43
N GLY A 388 5.46 -4.99 -14.69
CA GLY A 388 5.08 -5.59 -15.97
C GLY A 388 5.11 -4.58 -17.11
N GLY A 389 4.47 -3.42 -16.91
CA GLY A 389 4.48 -2.33 -17.88
C GLY A 389 5.89 -1.80 -18.16
N ALA A 390 6.73 -1.64 -17.12
CA ALA A 390 8.12 -1.20 -17.29
C ALA A 390 8.95 -2.21 -18.11
N LYS A 391 8.75 -3.52 -17.89
CA LYS A 391 9.40 -4.56 -18.70
C LYS A 391 8.96 -4.52 -20.16
N ALA A 392 7.66 -4.40 -20.42
CA ALA A 392 7.13 -4.26 -21.77
C ALA A 392 7.73 -3.02 -22.46
N GLY A 393 7.74 -1.87 -21.78
CA GLY A 393 8.36 -0.65 -22.27
C GLY A 393 9.85 -0.84 -22.61
N ALA A 394 10.62 -1.47 -21.73
CA ALA A 394 12.04 -1.74 -21.96
C ALA A 394 12.27 -2.67 -23.17
N VAL A 395 11.46 -3.72 -23.33
CA VAL A 395 11.54 -4.64 -24.47
C VAL A 395 11.22 -3.94 -25.78
N VAL A 396 10.10 -3.21 -25.85
CA VAL A 396 9.65 -2.53 -27.07
C VAL A 396 10.65 -1.44 -27.49
N THR A 397 11.05 -0.59 -26.54
CA THR A 397 12.00 0.51 -26.83
C THR A 397 13.39 -0.03 -27.19
N GLY A 398 13.88 -1.04 -26.47
CA GLY A 398 15.16 -1.69 -26.76
C GLY A 398 15.17 -2.37 -28.12
N ALA A 399 14.10 -3.09 -28.48
CA ALA A 399 13.97 -3.70 -29.80
C ALA A 399 13.94 -2.65 -30.91
N TYR A 400 13.15 -1.58 -30.73
CA TYR A 400 13.05 -0.51 -31.71
C TYR A 400 14.37 0.22 -31.92
N ALA A 401 15.10 0.55 -30.83
CA ALA A 401 16.40 1.20 -30.91
C ALA A 401 17.42 0.39 -31.73
N ARG A 402 17.38 -0.94 -31.63
CA ARG A 402 18.26 -1.82 -32.42
C ARG A 402 17.95 -1.79 -33.92
N ILE A 403 16.67 -1.81 -34.31
CA ILE A 403 16.26 -1.91 -35.72
C ILE A 403 16.19 -0.55 -36.42
N ARG A 404 15.88 0.53 -35.68
CA ARG A 404 15.74 1.86 -36.25
C ARG A 404 17.12 2.44 -36.56
N LYS A 405 17.35 2.78 -37.84
CA LYS A 405 18.57 3.46 -38.29
C LYS A 405 18.34 4.94 -38.53
N GLN A 406 19.27 5.77 -38.06
CA GLN A 406 19.37 7.19 -38.39
C GLN A 406 20.86 7.59 -38.41
N PHE A 407 21.26 8.47 -39.34
CA PHE A 407 22.67 8.86 -39.53
C PHE A 407 23.64 7.67 -39.70
N GLY A 408 23.18 6.58 -40.34
CA GLY A 408 23.99 5.39 -40.62
C GLY A 408 24.19 4.41 -39.45
N LEU A 409 23.64 4.69 -38.25
CA LEU A 409 23.77 3.83 -37.08
C LEU A 409 22.40 3.53 -36.44
N SER A 410 22.36 2.54 -35.55
CA SER A 410 21.20 2.34 -34.66
C SER A 410 21.13 3.51 -33.67
N VAL A 411 19.92 3.95 -33.35
CA VAL A 411 19.66 5.07 -32.43
C VAL A 411 19.91 4.75 -30.97
#